data_AF-A0A7Y0KR04-F1
#
_entry.id   AF-A0A7Y0KR04-F1
#
_cell.length_a   1.000
_cell.length_b   1.000
_cell.length_c   1.000
_cell.angle_alpha   90.00
_cell.angle_beta   90.00
_cell.angle_gamma   90.00
#
_symmetry.space_group_name_H-M   'P 1'
#
loop_
_entity.id
_entity.type
_entity.pdbx_description
1 polymer ?
#
loop_
_entity_poly.entity_id
_entity_poly.type
_entity_poly.pdbx_seq_one_letter_code
_entity_poly.pdbx_strand_id
1 'polypeptide(L)'
;MSILNQRLKLALLSRQKGVNAVQQGFTLVELMIVIVIVGILSAVALPQFTGIKEKAELNTQLGEGAGLAKECAAAIITDGPYPGNYPTTSTGLTISGNCNGGDSTKPPTANITYTTEADVTGGRAKCNGKALDAGKACEISVDKSTGEIKQASK
;
A
#
# COMPACT_ATOMS: atom_id res chain seq x y z
N MET A 1 -63.59 8.33 -50.89
CA MET A 1 -62.27 7.67 -50.79
C MET A 1 -61.14 8.66 -50.46
N SER A 2 -61.21 9.40 -49.35
CA SER A 2 -60.21 10.47 -49.02
C SER A 2 -59.47 10.25 -47.69
N ILE A 3 -60.05 9.47 -46.78
CA ILE A 3 -59.53 9.29 -45.41
C ILE A 3 -58.26 8.42 -45.37
N LEU A 4 -58.13 7.44 -46.27
CA LEU A 4 -56.98 6.53 -46.32
C LEU A 4 -55.69 7.25 -46.73
N ASN A 5 -55.78 8.16 -47.71
CA ASN A 5 -54.63 8.93 -48.19
C ASN A 5 -54.16 9.98 -47.18
N GLN A 6 -55.07 10.53 -46.36
CA GLN A 6 -54.71 11.44 -45.26
C GLN A 6 -54.03 10.71 -44.11
N ARG A 7 -54.48 9.50 -43.75
CA ARG A 7 -53.85 8.71 -42.69
C ARG A 7 -52.49 8.17 -43.10
N LEU A 8 -52.31 7.79 -44.36
CA LEU A 8 -51.01 7.42 -44.90
C LEU A 8 -50.04 8.61 -44.90
N LYS A 9 -50.52 9.79 -45.30
CA LYS A 9 -49.72 11.03 -45.25
C LYS A 9 -49.36 11.42 -43.81
N LEU A 10 -50.28 11.26 -42.85
CA LEU A 10 -50.01 11.47 -41.41
C LEU A 10 -49.00 10.45 -40.85
N ALA A 11 -49.08 9.18 -41.26
CA ALA A 11 -48.15 8.12 -40.83
C ALA A 11 -46.75 8.29 -41.44
N LEU A 12 -46.64 8.86 -42.64
CA LEU A 12 -45.35 9.20 -43.25
C LEU A 12 -44.74 10.46 -42.61
N LEU A 13 -45.56 11.45 -42.27
CA LEU A 13 -45.12 12.66 -41.58
C LEU A 13 -44.70 12.38 -40.12
N SER A 14 -45.35 11.43 -39.42
CA SER A 14 -44.92 11.01 -38.08
C SER A 14 -43.59 10.25 -38.09
N ARG A 15 -43.27 9.54 -39.19
CA ARG A 15 -41.98 8.87 -39.40
C ARG A 15 -40.84 9.84 -39.74
N GLN A 16 -41.17 11.03 -40.24
CA GLN A 16 -40.20 12.10 -40.50
C GLN A 16 -39.95 12.97 -39.25
N LYS A 17 -40.78 12.86 -38.21
CA LYS A 17 -40.67 13.59 -36.92
C LYS A 17 -40.05 12.76 -35.79
N GLY A 18 -39.50 11.59 -36.11
CA GLY A 18 -38.88 10.68 -35.14
C GLY A 18 -37.37 10.62 -35.31
N VAL A 19 -36.65 11.10 -34.29
CA VAL A 19 -35.22 10.88 -34.03
C VAL A 19 -34.24 11.66 -34.91
N ASN A 20 -34.31 12.99 -34.84
CA ASN A 20 -33.07 13.77 -34.68
C ASN A 20 -32.89 13.96 -33.17
N ALA A 21 -32.55 12.89 -32.45
CA ALA A 21 -31.85 13.08 -31.20
C ALA A 21 -30.55 13.76 -31.61
N VAL A 22 -30.44 15.06 -31.36
CA VAL A 22 -29.22 15.84 -31.57
C VAL A 22 -28.13 15.06 -30.84
N GLN A 23 -27.33 14.31 -31.59
CA GLN A 23 -26.24 13.54 -31.04
C GLN A 23 -25.18 14.57 -30.67
N GLN A 24 -25.31 15.11 -29.46
CA GLN A 24 -24.36 16.04 -28.84
C GLN A 24 -23.09 15.23 -28.58
N GLY A 25 -22.25 15.13 -29.60
CA GLY A 25 -20.91 14.55 -29.47
C GLY A 25 -20.06 15.44 -28.57
N PHE A 26 -19.22 14.80 -27.75
CA PHE A 26 -18.19 15.49 -26.99
C PHE A 26 -17.24 16.21 -27.95
N THR A 27 -17.04 17.50 -27.76
CA THR A 27 -16.14 18.27 -28.63
C THR A 27 -14.69 17.94 -28.30
N LEU A 28 -13.82 17.96 -29.32
CA LEU A 28 -12.38 17.78 -29.12
C LEU A 28 -11.79 18.85 -28.18
N VAL A 29 -12.39 20.04 -28.18
CA VAL A 29 -11.99 21.16 -27.32
C VAL A 29 -12.36 20.90 -25.86
N GLU A 30 -13.54 20.34 -25.57
CA GLU A 30 -13.90 19.92 -24.21
C GLU A 30 -12.93 18.88 -23.67
N LEU A 31 -12.54 17.91 -24.50
CA LEU A 31 -11.54 16.90 -24.10
C LEU A 31 -10.19 17.55 -23.81
N MET A 32 -9.77 18.49 -24.66
CA MET A 32 -8.49 19.18 -24.51
C MET A 32 -8.42 20.00 -23.22
N ILE A 33 -9.50 20.69 -22.83
CA ILE A 33 -9.54 21.44 -21.59
C ILE A 33 -9.48 20.49 -20.38
N VAL A 34 -10.19 19.36 -20.43
CA VAL A 34 -10.19 18.37 -19.34
C VAL A 34 -8.79 17.80 -19.09
N ILE A 35 -8.06 17.40 -20.14
CA ILE A 35 -6.69 16.87 -19.96
C ILE A 35 -5.73 17.93 -19.41
N VAL A 36 -5.91 19.21 -19.78
CA VAL A 36 -5.10 20.31 -19.24
C VAL A 36 -5.37 20.50 -17.75
N ILE A 37 -6.63 20.50 -17.34
CA ILE A 37 -7.00 20.63 -15.92
C ILE A 37 -6.47 19.44 -15.11
N VAL A 38 -6.70 18.20 -15.58
CA VAL A 38 -6.19 16.99 -14.91
C VAL A 38 -4.66 16.98 -14.85
N GLY A 39 -3.98 17.49 -15.89
CA GLY A 39 -2.54 17.64 -15.93
C GLY A 39 -2.00 18.56 -14.83
N ILE A 40 -2.61 19.74 -14.66
CA ILE A 40 -2.21 20.72 -13.63
C ILE A 40 -2.46 20.13 -12.22
N LEU A 41 -3.62 19.52 -11.99
CA LEU A 41 -3.96 18.92 -10.69
C LEU A 41 -3.00 17.76 -10.35
N SER A 42 -2.68 16.91 -11.33
CA SER A 42 -1.79 15.76 -11.13
C SER A 42 -0.36 16.21 -10.79
N ALA A 43 0.14 17.28 -11.42
CA ALA A 43 1.48 17.81 -11.16
C ALA A 43 1.68 18.24 -9.70
N VAL A 44 0.66 18.81 -9.06
CA VAL A 44 0.72 19.23 -7.65
C VAL A 44 0.49 18.06 -6.70
N ALA A 45 -0.41 17.13 -7.05
CA ALA A 45 -0.81 16.03 -6.17
C ALA A 45 0.20 14.86 -6.11
N LEU A 46 0.85 14.52 -7.22
CA LEU A 46 1.78 13.39 -7.31
C LEU A 46 2.92 13.39 -6.27
N PRO A 47 3.67 14.49 -6.05
CA PRO A 47 4.78 14.48 -5.09
C PRO A 47 4.33 14.26 -3.64
N GLN A 48 3.11 14.65 -3.28
CA GLN A 48 2.55 14.38 -1.94
C GLN A 48 2.13 12.91 -1.80
N PHE A 49 1.58 12.33 -2.87
CA PHE A 49 1.09 10.96 -2.86
C PHE A 49 2.21 9.92 -2.71
N THR A 50 3.37 10.15 -3.32
CA THR A 50 4.53 9.24 -3.16
C THR A 50 5.03 9.21 -1.72
N GLY A 51 5.08 10.37 -1.03
CA GLY A 51 5.49 10.43 0.38
C GLY A 51 4.51 9.73 1.33
N ILE A 52 3.21 9.76 1.04
CA ILE A 52 2.19 9.04 1.84
C ILE A 52 2.32 7.52 1.64
N LYS A 53 2.56 7.07 0.40
CA LYS A 53 2.78 5.65 0.11
C LYS A 53 3.99 5.10 0.86
N GLU A 54 5.13 5.78 0.74
CA GLU A 54 6.36 5.34 1.41
C GLU A 54 6.19 5.34 2.94
N LYS A 55 5.52 6.37 3.48
CA LYS A 55 5.14 6.38 4.90
C LYS A 55 4.29 5.17 5.28
N ALA A 56 3.29 4.81 4.48
CA ALA A 56 2.45 3.65 4.76
C ALA A 56 3.24 2.34 4.71
N GLU A 57 4.12 2.19 3.72
CA GLU A 57 5.00 1.03 3.55
C GLU A 57 5.94 0.85 4.75
N LEU A 58 6.67 1.89 5.15
CA LEU A 58 7.57 1.86 6.31
C LEU A 58 6.85 1.53 7.62
N ASN A 59 5.66 2.11 7.85
CA ASN A 59 4.88 1.80 9.05
C ASN A 59 4.31 0.37 9.02
N THR A 60 4.02 -0.17 7.84
CA THR A 60 3.58 -1.57 7.68
C THR A 60 4.73 -2.52 8.00
N GLN A 61 5.92 -2.27 7.46
CA GLN A 61 7.14 -3.03 7.78
C GLN A 61 7.44 -3.00 9.27
N LEU A 62 7.36 -1.83 9.90
CA LEU A 62 7.59 -1.67 11.33
C LEU A 62 6.56 -2.46 12.16
N GLY A 63 5.29 -2.40 11.78
CA GLY A 63 4.22 -3.14 12.45
C GLY A 63 4.40 -4.66 12.33
N GLU A 64 4.77 -5.14 11.15
CA GLU A 64 5.05 -6.55 10.90
C GLU A 64 6.29 -7.01 11.69
N GLY A 65 7.40 -6.28 11.61
CA GLY A 65 8.61 -6.60 12.36
C GLY A 65 8.38 -6.60 13.87
N ALA A 66 7.58 -5.66 14.39
CA ALA A 66 7.22 -5.64 15.80
C ALA A 66 6.30 -6.82 16.20
N GLY A 67 5.42 -7.26 15.30
CA GLY A 67 4.58 -8.44 15.52
C GLY A 67 5.41 -9.72 15.59
N LEU A 68 6.25 -9.95 14.58
CA LEU A 68 7.14 -11.11 14.50
C LEU A 68 8.14 -11.14 15.66
N ALA A 69 8.70 -9.97 16.04
CA ALA A 69 9.59 -9.86 17.19
C ALA A 69 8.90 -10.27 18.50
N LYS A 70 7.64 -9.87 18.70
CA LYS A 70 6.86 -10.25 19.89
C LYS A 70 6.52 -11.73 19.91
N GLU A 71 6.15 -12.30 18.77
CA GLU A 71 5.89 -13.73 18.66
C GLU A 71 7.14 -14.54 19.02
N CYS A 72 8.30 -14.13 18.49
CA CYS A 72 9.56 -14.77 18.81
C CYS A 72 9.98 -14.60 20.28
N ALA A 73 9.90 -13.38 20.80
CA ALA A 73 10.18 -13.09 22.19
C ALA A 73 9.31 -13.91 23.15
N ALA A 74 8.01 -14.03 22.85
CA ALA A 74 7.09 -14.84 23.64
C ALA A 74 7.54 -16.31 23.66
N ALA A 75 7.88 -16.87 22.50
CA ALA A 75 8.36 -18.25 22.41
C ALA A 75 9.67 -18.48 23.19
N ILE A 76 10.60 -17.53 23.18
CA ILE A 76 11.83 -17.61 23.98
C ILE A 76 11.52 -17.60 25.48
N ILE A 77 10.58 -16.75 25.92
CA ILE A 77 10.20 -16.65 27.33
C ILE A 77 9.44 -17.91 27.80
N THR A 78 8.62 -18.51 26.95
CA THR A 78 7.84 -19.71 27.29
C THR A 78 8.58 -21.02 27.02
N ASP A 79 9.79 -20.96 26.47
CA ASP A 79 10.57 -22.10 25.96
C ASP A 79 9.79 -22.96 24.95
N GLY A 80 9.22 -22.29 23.95
CA GLY A 80 8.53 -22.87 22.81
C GLY A 80 7.00 -22.85 22.88
N PRO A 81 6.32 -23.32 21.81
CA PRO A 81 6.88 -23.66 20.50
C PRO A 81 7.40 -22.42 19.76
N TYR A 82 8.50 -22.58 19.02
CA TYR A 82 9.17 -21.47 18.33
C TYR A 82 8.57 -21.24 16.95
N PRO A 83 8.23 -19.99 16.59
CA PRO A 83 7.63 -19.67 15.30
C PRO A 83 8.59 -20.00 14.16
N GLY A 84 8.01 -20.36 13.03
CA GLY A 84 8.72 -20.83 11.85
C GLY A 84 9.68 -19.79 11.25
N ASN A 85 10.41 -20.24 10.23
CA ASN A 85 11.40 -19.41 9.57
C ASN A 85 10.72 -18.46 8.58
N TYR A 86 10.89 -17.13 8.74
CA TYR A 86 10.38 -16.11 7.81
C TYR A 86 11.55 -15.48 7.04
N PRO A 87 12.03 -16.09 5.93
CA PRO A 87 13.22 -15.59 5.25
C PRO A 87 12.98 -14.29 4.49
N THR A 88 11.74 -14.00 4.08
CA THR A 88 11.35 -12.77 3.37
C THR A 88 9.88 -12.46 3.59
N THR A 89 9.56 -11.21 3.93
CA THR A 89 8.19 -10.68 3.98
C THR A 89 7.88 -9.94 2.67
N SER A 90 6.63 -9.95 2.22
CA SER A 90 6.21 -9.22 1.00
C SER A 90 6.28 -7.69 1.14
N THR A 91 6.54 -7.19 2.35
CA THR A 91 6.53 -5.77 2.70
C THR A 91 7.87 -5.07 2.55
N GLY A 92 8.96 -5.77 2.21
CA GLY A 92 10.31 -5.18 2.14
C GLY A 92 11.08 -5.18 3.48
N LEU A 93 10.48 -5.69 4.56
CA LEU A 93 11.19 -5.92 5.83
C LEU A 93 12.29 -6.97 5.64
N THR A 94 13.50 -6.65 6.09
CA THR A 94 14.64 -7.57 6.06
C THR A 94 14.75 -8.27 7.40
N ILE A 95 14.80 -9.61 7.39
CA ILE A 95 14.92 -10.44 8.59
C ILE A 95 16.29 -11.11 8.59
N SER A 96 17.01 -10.97 9.69
CA SER A 96 18.28 -11.65 9.95
C SER A 96 18.14 -12.56 11.16
N GLY A 97 18.48 -13.83 10.98
CA GLY A 97 18.28 -14.87 12.00
C GLY A 97 16.93 -15.56 11.87
N ASN A 98 16.68 -16.49 12.79
CA ASN A 98 15.52 -17.36 12.80
C ASN A 98 15.12 -17.65 14.24
N CYS A 99 13.84 -17.52 14.56
CA CYS A 99 13.35 -17.78 15.90
C CYS A 99 13.39 -19.26 16.30
N ASN A 100 13.33 -20.20 15.37
CA ASN A 100 13.26 -21.62 15.69
C ASN A 100 14.62 -22.34 15.65
N GLY A 101 15.76 -21.65 15.52
CA GLY A 101 17.07 -22.32 15.57
C GLY A 101 17.29 -23.48 14.56
N GLY A 102 16.43 -23.63 13.54
CA GLY A 102 16.41 -24.73 12.58
C GLY A 102 15.32 -25.80 12.78
N ASP A 103 14.55 -25.75 13.87
CA ASP A 103 13.44 -26.66 14.22
C ASP A 103 12.48 -25.98 15.21
N SER A 104 11.16 -26.01 14.97
CA SER A 104 10.15 -25.37 15.85
C SER A 104 10.19 -25.79 17.34
N THR A 105 10.96 -26.82 17.70
CA THR A 105 11.19 -27.26 19.08
C THR A 105 12.45 -26.67 19.73
N LYS A 106 13.27 -25.92 18.99
CA LYS A 106 14.57 -25.42 19.45
C LYS A 106 14.60 -23.89 19.56
N PRO A 107 15.26 -23.34 20.60
CA PRO A 107 15.46 -21.91 20.72
C PRO A 107 16.32 -21.33 19.59
N PRO A 108 16.23 -20.02 19.36
CA PRO A 108 17.09 -19.34 18.40
C PRO A 108 18.57 -19.43 18.79
N THR A 109 19.43 -19.68 17.81
CA THR A 109 20.88 -19.82 18.01
C THR A 109 21.63 -18.49 18.01
N ALA A 110 21.00 -17.46 17.43
CA ALA A 110 21.50 -16.09 17.31
C ALA A 110 20.36 -15.09 17.54
N ASN A 111 20.70 -13.84 17.83
CA ASN A 111 19.70 -12.78 17.95
C ASN A 111 18.98 -12.59 16.62
N ILE A 112 17.68 -12.31 16.70
CA ILE A 112 16.85 -12.10 15.52
C ILE A 112 16.72 -10.60 15.31
N THR A 113 16.89 -10.15 14.09
CA THR A 113 16.88 -8.73 13.74
C THR A 113 15.91 -8.49 12.59
N TYR A 114 15.00 -7.53 12.75
CA TYR A 114 14.02 -7.11 11.76
C TYR A 114 14.34 -5.66 11.40
N THR A 115 14.74 -5.41 10.16
CA THR A 115 15.16 -4.08 9.70
C THR A 115 14.20 -3.59 8.63
N THR A 116 13.57 -2.44 8.86
CA THR A 116 12.77 -1.77 7.83
C THR A 116 13.67 -1.27 6.70
N GLU A 117 13.06 -0.84 5.60
CA GLU A 117 13.77 0.01 4.65
C GLU A 117 14.15 1.35 5.31
N ALA A 118 15.14 2.01 4.72
CA ALA A 118 15.57 3.33 5.17
C ALA A 118 14.55 4.39 4.77
N ASP A 119 14.18 5.27 5.70
CA ASP A 119 13.36 6.45 5.41
C ASP A 119 14.20 7.47 4.65
N VAL A 120 14.11 7.53 3.32
CA VAL A 120 15.00 8.39 2.52
C VAL A 120 14.79 9.88 2.75
N THR A 121 13.65 10.28 3.31
CA THR A 121 13.32 11.70 3.56
C THR A 121 13.40 12.08 5.03
N GLY A 122 13.19 11.13 5.94
CA GLY A 122 13.11 11.35 7.37
C GLY A 122 11.71 11.78 7.82
N GLY A 123 11.34 11.37 9.03
CA GLY A 123 10.09 11.74 9.69
C GLY A 123 8.84 11.00 9.21
N ARG A 124 8.96 10.04 8.31
CA ARG A 124 7.82 9.26 7.77
C ARG A 124 7.44 8.11 8.70
N ALA A 125 8.42 7.46 9.32
CA ALA A 125 8.20 6.43 10.33
C ALA A 125 8.87 6.78 11.66
N LYS A 126 8.44 6.08 12.73
CA LYS A 126 8.99 6.25 14.07
C LYS A 126 9.64 4.96 14.55
N CYS A 127 10.85 5.03 15.06
CA CYS A 127 11.55 3.94 15.72
C CYS A 127 11.68 4.24 17.21
N ASN A 128 11.22 3.34 18.07
CA ASN A 128 11.23 3.54 19.53
C ASN A 128 10.63 4.90 19.97
N GLY A 129 9.53 5.30 19.34
CA GLY A 129 8.84 6.57 19.61
C GLY A 129 9.50 7.82 19.02
N LYS A 130 10.70 7.73 18.46
CA LYS A 130 11.40 8.85 17.78
C LYS A 130 11.18 8.80 16.27
N ALA A 131 11.04 9.96 15.64
CA ALA A 131 11.04 10.03 14.18
C ALA A 131 12.38 9.50 13.63
N LEU A 132 12.34 8.69 12.56
CA LEU A 132 13.54 8.28 11.83
C LEU A 132 14.15 9.47 11.11
N ASP A 133 15.47 9.59 11.15
CA ASP A 133 16.20 10.57 10.36
C ASP A 133 16.31 10.11 8.90
N ALA A 134 16.59 11.05 7.99
CA ALA A 134 16.77 10.73 6.58
C ALA A 134 17.90 9.72 6.36
N GLY A 135 17.63 8.69 5.54
CA GLY A 135 18.53 7.59 5.25
C GLY A 135 18.68 6.56 6.37
N LYS A 136 17.88 6.66 7.45
CA LYS A 136 17.92 5.72 8.58
C LYS A 136 16.81 4.68 8.52
N ALA A 137 17.12 3.46 8.92
CA ALA A 137 16.16 2.37 9.08
C ALA A 137 15.83 2.15 10.56
N CYS A 138 14.68 1.54 10.84
CA CYS A 138 14.40 1.02 12.17
C CYS A 138 14.81 -0.45 12.25
N GLU A 139 15.66 -0.75 13.21
CA GLU A 139 16.08 -2.11 13.55
C GLU A 139 15.39 -2.54 14.85
N ILE A 140 14.64 -3.64 14.78
CA ILE A 140 14.04 -4.31 15.92
C ILE A 140 14.84 -5.58 16.15
N SER A 141 15.45 -5.74 17.33
CA SER A 141 16.21 -6.94 17.69
C SER A 141 15.54 -7.68 18.84
N VAL A 142 15.55 -9.01 18.76
CA VAL A 142 15.14 -9.92 19.83
C VAL A 142 16.38 -10.66 20.30
N ASP A 143 16.68 -10.53 21.59
CA ASP A 143 17.78 -11.25 22.22
C ASP A 143 17.43 -12.74 22.34
N LYS A 144 18.32 -13.61 21.87
CA LYS A 144 18.07 -15.05 21.77
C LYS A 144 17.91 -15.76 23.11
N SER A 145 18.47 -15.19 24.18
CA SER A 145 18.54 -15.85 25.49
C SER A 145 17.49 -15.30 26.45
N THR A 146 17.17 -14.01 26.33
CA THR A 146 16.25 -13.32 27.23
C THR A 146 14.90 -13.02 26.60
N GLY A 147 14.79 -13.06 25.27
CA GLY A 147 13.59 -12.59 24.55
C GLY A 147 13.42 -11.07 24.62
N GLU A 148 14.40 -10.32 25.11
CA GLU A 148 14.32 -8.87 25.22
C GLU A 148 14.24 -8.23 23.83
N ILE A 149 13.26 -7.33 23.63
CA ILE A 149 13.06 -6.61 22.37
C ILE A 149 13.69 -5.22 22.47
N LYS A 150 14.60 -4.89 21.56
CA LYS A 150 15.22 -3.56 21.44
C LYS A 150 14.91 -2.94 20.08
N GLN A 151 14.67 -1.63 20.08
CA GLN A 151 14.44 -0.86 18.85
C GLN A 151 15.47 0.26 18.74
N ALA A 152 16.17 0.34 17.61
CA ALA A 152 17.19 1.32 17.34
C ALA A 152 17.11 1.87 15.91
N SER A 153 17.38 3.16 15.76
CA SER A 153 17.58 3.80 14.45
C SER A 153 18.99 3.50 13.95
N LYS A 154 19.14 3.05 12.70
CA LYS A 154 20.42 2.61 12.10
C LYS A 154 20.73 3.36 10.83
#